data_AF-A0A3D5YWL8-F1
#
_entry.id   AF-A0A3D5YWL8-F1
#
_cell.length_a   1.000
_cell.length_b   1.000
_cell.length_c   1.000
_cell.angle_alpha   90.00
_cell.angle_beta   90.00
_cell.angle_gamma   90.00
#
_symmetry.space_group_name_H-M   'P 1'
#
loop_
_entity.id
_entity.type
_entity.pdbx_description
1 polymer ?
#
loop_
_entity_poly.entity_id
_entity_poly.type
_entity_poly.pdbx_seq_one_letter_code
_entity_poly.pdbx_strand_id
1 'polypeptide(L)' 'MWTQYFNFIKLRRGRVIVPIHGEIDFSADNICIEICKELYEKGFPYLELTELGKKEFYGIIPETPLSKQEQTSKKKKF' A
#
# COMPACT_ATOMS: atom_id res chain seq x y z
N MET A 1 6.33 -11.56 -7.45
CA MET A 1 6.67 -10.24 -8.03
C MET A 1 5.50 -9.25 -7.94
N TRP A 2 4.97 -9.00 -6.74
CA TRP A 2 4.05 -7.88 -6.50
C TRP A 2 4.71 -6.52 -6.83
N THR A 3 6.03 -6.47 -6.69
CA THR A 3 6.97 -5.38 -7.01
C THR A 3 6.92 -4.83 -8.44
N GLN A 4 6.32 -5.57 -9.40
CA GLN A 4 6.11 -5.07 -10.77
C GLN A 4 4.87 -4.18 -10.88
N TYR A 5 3.84 -4.45 -10.08
CA TYR A 5 2.54 -3.77 -10.12
C TYR A 5 2.37 -2.73 -9.01
N PHE A 6 3.10 -2.90 -7.90
CA PHE A 6 3.09 -1.98 -6.76
C PHE A 6 4.51 -1.55 -6.41
N ASN A 7 4.66 -0.25 -6.16
CA ASN A 7 5.86 0.35 -5.62
C ASN A 7 5.70 0.59 -4.12
N PHE A 8 6.77 0.37 -3.37
CA PHE A 8 6.81 0.62 -1.94
C PHE A 8 7.58 1.91 -1.68
N ILE A 9 6.89 2.93 -1.17
CA ILE A 9 7.37 4.31 -1.10
C ILE A 9 7.51 4.79 0.35
N LYS A 10 8.32 5.84 0.54
CA LYS A 10 8.60 6.53 1.83
C LYS A 10 9.33 5.70 2.90
N LEU A 11 9.23 4.37 2.87
CA LEU A 11 9.91 3.44 3.79
C LEU A 11 10.85 2.50 3.04
N ARG A 12 11.86 1.97 3.74
CA ARG A 12 12.66 0.83 3.27
C ARG A 12 11.73 -0.39 3.15
N ARG A 13 11.90 -1.17 2.08
CA ARG A 13 11.33 -2.52 1.97
C ARG A 13 11.75 -3.35 3.18
N GLY A 14 10.79 -4.04 3.80
CA GLY A 14 10.96 -4.74 5.06
C GLY A 14 9.61 -5.10 5.68
N ARG A 15 9.64 -5.55 6.94
CA ARG A 15 8.44 -5.95 7.67
C ARG A 15 7.63 -4.76 8.11
N VAL A 16 6.33 -4.78 7.82
CA VAL A 16 5.39 -3.75 8.23
C VAL A 16 4.18 -4.42 8.87
N ILE A 17 3.80 -3.91 10.03
CA ILE A 17 2.61 -4.36 10.75
C ILE A 17 1.40 -3.63 10.15
N VAL A 18 0.53 -4.41 9.51
CA VAL A 18 -0.76 -3.97 8.96
C VAL A 18 -1.85 -4.38 9.94
N PRO A 19 -2.76 -3.47 10.37
CA PRO A 19 -3.81 -3.79 11.35
C PRO A 19 -4.75 -4.95 10.99
N ILE A 20 -4.90 -5.26 9.69
CA ILE A 20 -5.85 -6.24 9.17
C ILE A 20 -5.17 -7.57 8.79
N HIS A 21 -3.90 -7.53 8.36
CA HIS A 21 -3.16 -8.68 7.84
C HIS A 21 -2.01 -9.14 8.75
N GLY A 22 -1.74 -8.42 9.85
CA GLY A 22 -0.61 -8.70 10.74
C GLY A 22 0.72 -8.22 10.17
N GLU A 23 1.81 -8.95 10.43
CA GLU A 23 3.14 -8.64 9.88
C GLU A 23 3.23 -9.13 8.42
N ILE A 24 3.41 -8.19 7.48
CA ILE A 24 3.74 -8.49 6.08
C ILE A 24 5.20 -8.11 5.82
N ASP A 25 5.97 -9.04 5.26
CA ASP A 25 7.34 -8.78 4.83
C ASP A 25 7.37 -8.22 3.39
N PHE A 26 7.45 -6.88 3.26
CA PHE A 26 7.60 -6.18 1.98
C PHE A 26 9.03 -6.22 1.40
N SER A 27 9.94 -7.03 1.95
CA SER A 27 11.19 -7.41 1.29
C SER A 27 11.05 -8.73 0.53
N ALA A 28 10.14 -9.61 0.94
CA ALA A 28 9.82 -10.84 0.22
C ALA A 28 9.09 -10.53 -1.10
N ASP A 29 9.47 -11.25 -2.15
CA ASP A 29 8.80 -11.14 -3.45
C ASP A 29 7.54 -12.04 -3.56
N ASN A 30 7.37 -12.94 -2.57
CA ASN A 30 6.30 -13.93 -2.42
C ASN A 30 5.04 -13.38 -1.69
N ILE A 31 4.79 -12.07 -1.75
CA ILE A 31 3.55 -11.48 -1.23
C ILE A 31 2.44 -11.67 -2.26
N CYS A 32 1.25 -12.06 -1.82
CA CYS A 32 0.10 -12.16 -2.71
C CYS A 32 -0.33 -10.76 -3.20
N ILE A 33 -0.47 -10.63 -4.51
CA ILE A 33 -0.90 -9.41 -5.22
C ILE A 33 -2.27 -8.91 -4.71
N GLU A 34 -3.16 -9.82 -4.31
CA GLU A 34 -4.47 -9.48 -3.75
C GLU A 34 -4.35 -8.69 -2.44
N ILE A 35 -3.39 -9.04 -1.58
CA ILE A 35 -3.13 -8.32 -0.32
C ILE A 35 -2.62 -6.91 -0.64
N CYS A 36 -1.71 -6.77 -1.61
CA CYS A 36 -1.24 -5.46 -2.07
C CYS A 36 -2.38 -4.60 -2.66
N LYS A 37 -3.28 -5.22 -3.44
CA LYS A 37 -4.45 -4.55 -4.00
C LYS A 37 -5.37 -4.04 -2.88
N GLU A 38 -5.71 -4.91 -1.93
CA GLU A 38 -6.61 -4.57 -0.82
C GLU A 38 -6.02 -3.48 0.08
N LEU A 39 -4.71 -3.50 0.33
CA LEU A 39 -3.99 -2.44 1.04
C LEU A 39 -4.08 -1.09 0.32
N TYR A 40 -3.85 -1.09 -0.99
CA TYR A 40 -3.95 0.12 -1.81
C TYR A 40 -5.39 0.66 -1.81
N GLU A 41 -6.40 -0.20 -1.99
CA GLU A 41 -7.83 0.17 -1.94
C GLU A 41 -8.26 0.69 -0.56
N LYS A 42 -7.64 0.20 0.53
CA LYS A 42 -7.83 0.70 1.90
C LYS A 42 -7.04 2.00 2.20
N GLY A 43 -6.26 2.52 1.25
CA GLY A 43 -5.52 3.78 1.39
C GLY A 43 -4.20 3.66 2.14
N PHE A 44 -3.51 2.51 2.04
CA PHE A 44 -2.26 2.27 2.76
C PHE A 44 -1.12 3.23 2.32
N PRO A 45 -0.55 4.04 3.23
CA PRO A 45 0.21 5.25 2.87
C PRO A 45 1.62 5.02 2.29
N TYR A 46 2.08 3.77 2.28
CA TYR A 46 3.41 3.33 1.83
C TYR A 46 3.39 2.49 0.54
N LEU A 47 2.20 2.24 -0.03
CA LEU A 47 2.03 1.41 -1.21
C LEU A 47 1.37 2.23 -2.32
N GLU A 48 1.96 2.20 -3.51
CA GLU A 48 1.52 2.96 -4.68
C GLU A 48 1.44 2.02 -5.89
N LEU A 49 0.42 2.13 -6.73
CA LEU A 49 0.37 1.36 -7.98
C LEU A 49 1.36 1.92 -9.02
N THR A 50 2.16 1.04 -9.61
CA THR A 50 2.98 1.35 -10.79
C THR A 50 2.09 1.61 -12.01
N GLU A 51 2.67 2.16 -13.08
CA GLU A 51 1.97 2.34 -14.36
C GLU A 51 1.46 1.01 -14.93
N LEU A 52 2.23 -0.07 -14.77
CA LEU A 52 1.81 -1.44 -15.09
C LEU A 52 0.63 -1.88 -14.22
N GLY A 53 0.72 -1.75 -12.89
CA GLY A 53 -0.39 -2.12 -11.99
C GLY A 53 -1.67 -1.34 -12.24
N LYS A 54 -1.58 -0.05 -12.56
CA LYS A 54 -2.73 0.78 -12.96
C LYS A 54 -3.38 0.26 -14.24
N LYS A 55 -2.57 -0.07 -15.26
CA LYS A 55 -3.07 -0.57 -16.54
C LYS A 55 -3.72 -1.95 -16.41
N GLU A 56 -3.08 -2.86 -15.68
CA GLU A 56 -3.50 -4.27 -15.54
C GLU A 56 -4.73 -4.44 -14.62
N PHE A 57 -4.82 -3.68 -13.52
CA PHE A 57 -5.93 -3.82 -12.57
C PHE A 57 -7.09 -2.82 -12.78
N TYR A 58 -6.83 -1.65 -13.38
CA TYR A 58 -7.81 -0.56 -13.45
C TYR A 58 -8.02 0.05 -14.84
N GLY A 59 -7.20 -0.27 -15.85
CA GLY A 59 -7.54 -0.04 -17.25
C GLY A 59 -7.90 1.38 -17.70
N ILE A 60 -7.37 2.44 -17.04
CA ILE A 60 -7.59 3.90 -17.26
C ILE A 60 -8.97 4.37 -16.74
N ILE A 61 -9.16 5.50 -16.03
CA ILE A 61 -8.53 6.85 -16.03
C ILE A 61 -7.84 7.19 -14.69
N PRO A 62 -6.74 7.98 -14.65
CA PRO A 62 -6.21 8.55 -13.40
C PRO A 62 -7.04 9.73 -12.87
N GLU A 63 -8.22 9.47 -12.31
CA GLU A 63 -8.98 10.44 -11.53
C GLU A 63 -9.35 9.89 -10.15
N THR A 64 -8.43 10.09 -9.20
CA THR A 64 -8.68 10.57 -7.82
C THR A 64 -7.45 10.26 -6.96
N PRO A 65 -6.69 11.25 -6.46
CA PRO A 65 -5.80 11.01 -5.34
C PRO A 65 -6.68 10.70 -4.12
N LEU A 66 -6.61 9.46 -3.62
CA LEU A 66 -7.38 9.00 -2.46
C LEU A 66 -6.82 9.61 -1.15
N SER A 67 -6.99 10.91 -1.06
CA SER A 67 -6.80 11.72 0.14
C SER A 67 -7.87 11.34 1.15
N LYS A 68 -7.50 10.47 2.11
CA LYS A 68 -7.90 10.52 3.53
C LYS A 68 -7.47 9.24 4.27
N GLN A 69 -6.31 9.31 4.91
CA GLN A 69 -6.12 8.72 6.24
C GLN A 69 -5.57 9.77 7.20
N GLU A 70 -6.34 10.85 7.35
CA GLU A 70 -6.32 11.62 8.58
C GLU A 70 -6.99 10.76 9.67
N GLN A 71 -6.18 10.10 10.49
CA GLN A 71 -6.66 9.61 11.78
C GLN A 71 -5.59 9.67 12.87
N THR A 72 -5.63 10.79 13.57
CA THR A 72 -5.23 10.96 14.98
C THR A 72 -3.78 10.68 15.36
N SER A 73 -2.92 11.65 15.07
CA SER A 73 -1.91 12.06 16.06
C SER A 73 -2.58 12.70 17.29
N LYS A 74 -1.99 12.48 18.49
CA LYS A 74 -2.21 13.16 19.80
C LYS A 74 -3.41 12.74 20.68
N LYS A 75 -3.10 11.98 21.72
CA LYS A 75 -3.11 12.47 23.12
C LYS A 75 -1.86 11.89 23.82
N LYS A 76 -0.78 12.67 23.94
CA LYS A 76 -0.44 13.58 25.06
C LYS A 76 -0.14 12.83 26.37
N LYS A 77 1.11 12.97 26.83
CA LYS A 77 1.51 12.84 28.24
C LYS A 77 0.58 13.67 29.13
N PHE A 78 0.16 13.13 30.27
CA PHE A 78 0.48 13.64 31.61
C PHE A 78 0.23 12.53 32.64
#